data_AF-A0A4P5W3U4-F1
#
_entry.id   AF-A0A4P5W3U4-F1
#
_cell.length_a   1.000
_cell.length_b   1.000
_cell.length_c   1.000
_cell.angle_alpha   90.00
_cell.angle_beta   90.00
_cell.angle_gamma   90.00
#
_symmetry.space_group_name_H-M   'P 1'
#
loop_
_entity.id
_entity.type
_entity.pdbx_description
1 polymer ?
#
loop_
_entity_poly.entity_id
_entity_poly.type
_entity_poly.pdbx_seq_one_letter_code
_entity_poly.pdbx_strand_id
1 'polypeptide(L)' 'MKLRSFEQQNGYLFKFVFENGEIKEADLKNLIGSYVDLSALNTARIDFEWGCLEFKNGAVDIDSKTLYRYNG' A
#
# COMPACT_ATOMS: atom_id res chain seq x y z
N MET A 1 -11.22 -1.83 8.79
CA MET A 1 -11.00 -1.14 7.53
C MET A 1 -10.02 -1.95 6.72
N LYS A 2 -10.53 -2.81 5.84
CA LYS A 2 -9.75 -3.70 4.98
C LYS A 2 -9.48 -3.04 3.63
N LEU A 3 -8.28 -3.24 3.10
CA LEU A 3 -7.92 -2.87 1.74
C LEU A 3 -8.53 -3.88 0.76
N ARG A 4 -9.25 -3.41 -0.27
CA ARG A 4 -9.88 -4.25 -1.29
C ARG A 4 -9.07 -4.34 -2.57
N SER A 5 -8.58 -3.19 -3.02
CA SER A 5 -7.73 -3.08 -4.18
C SER A 5 -6.83 -1.86 -4.04
N PHE A 6 -5.76 -1.85 -4.83
CA PHE A 6 -4.91 -0.67 -4.97
C PHE A 6 -4.51 -0.52 -6.43
N GLU A 7 -4.06 0.68 -6.77
CA GLU A 7 -3.45 1.03 -8.04
C GLU A 7 -2.17 1.81 -7.74
N GLN A 8 -1.04 1.33 -8.27
CA GLN A 8 0.19 2.10 -8.27
C GLN A 8 0.14 3.06 -9.46
N GLN A 9 0.18 4.37 -9.20
CA GLN A 9 0.08 5.38 -10.25
C GLN A 9 1.46 5.77 -10.79
N ASN A 10 2.28 6.40 -9.95
CA ASN A 10 3.62 6.85 -10.34
C ASN A 10 4.56 6.80 -9.14
N GLY A 11 5.67 6.07 -9.27
CA GLY A 11 6.58 5.85 -8.16
C GLY A 11 5.83 5.40 -6.91
N TYR A 12 5.98 6.14 -5.81
CA TYR A 12 5.37 5.86 -4.52
C TYR A 12 3.94 6.40 -4.34
N LEU A 13 3.31 6.94 -5.39
CA LEU A 13 1.92 7.38 -5.36
C LEU A 13 0.98 6.19 -5.61
N PHE A 14 0.13 5.92 -4.63
CA PHE A 14 -0.83 4.83 -4.67
C PHE A 14 -2.25 5.33 -4.42
N LYS A 15 -3.19 4.69 -5.09
CA LYS A 15 -4.62 4.81 -4.84
C LYS A 15 -5.13 3.52 -4.19
N PHE A 16 -5.85 3.65 -3.09
CA PHE A 16 -6.40 2.56 -2.29
C PHE A 16 -7.92 2.60 -2.33
N VAL A 17 -8.55 1.43 -2.50
CA VAL A 17 -9.99 1.26 -2.34
C VAL A 17 -10.23 0.37 -1.12
N PHE A 18 -11.01 0.86 -0.16
CA PHE A 18 -11.29 0.14 1.08
C PHE A 18 -12.66 -0.56 1.04
N GLU A 19 -12.88 -1.46 2.00
CA GLU A 19 -14.11 -2.26 2.09
C GLU A 19 -15.40 -1.46 2.24
N ASN A 20 -15.32 -0.21 2.73
CA ASN A 20 -16.46 0.70 2.85
C ASN A 20 -16.71 1.53 1.57
N GLY A 21 -15.93 1.30 0.51
CA GLY A 21 -16.01 2.05 -0.74
C GLY A 21 -15.23 3.37 -0.75
N GLU A 22 -14.59 3.75 0.35
CA GLU A 22 -13.72 4.93 0.36
C GLU A 22 -12.49 4.71 -0.51
N ILE A 23 -12.09 5.80 -1.18
CA ILE A 23 -10.90 5.86 -2.01
C ILE A 23 -9.94 6.86 -1.38
N LYS A 24 -8.68 6.45 -1.22
CA LYS A 24 -7.61 7.34 -0.76
C LYS A 24 -6.43 7.29 -1.71
N GLU A 25 -5.79 8.43 -1.87
CA GLU A 25 -4.53 8.55 -2.60
C GLU A 25 -3.47 9.03 -1.62
N ALA A 26 -2.29 8.42 -1.65
CA ALA A 26 -1.20 8.78 -0.74
C ALA A 26 0.17 8.48 -1.34
N ASP A 27 1.16 9.30 -0.95
CA ASP A 27 2.57 9.08 -1.27
C ASP A 27 3.23 8.26 -0.15
N LEU A 28 3.48 6.98 -0.44
CA LEU A 28 4.08 6.05 0.50
C LEU A 28 5.61 6.21 0.65
N LYS A 29 6.26 7.16 -0.03
CA LYS A 29 7.72 7.29 -0.04
C LYS A 29 8.32 7.38 1.36
N ASN A 30 7.66 8.08 2.28
CA ASN A 30 8.14 8.21 3.66
C ASN A 30 7.94 6.94 4.50
N LEU A 31 6.99 6.07 4.11
CA LEU A 31 6.74 4.81 4.80
C LEU A 31 7.67 3.69 4.32
N ILE A 32 7.85 3.57 3.00
CA ILE A 32 8.54 2.42 2.39
C ILE A 32 9.78 2.77 1.59
N GLY A 33 10.03 4.04 1.27
CA GLY A 33 11.10 4.44 0.35
C GLY A 33 12.52 4.18 0.83
N SER A 34 12.70 3.86 2.12
CA SER A 34 13.99 3.38 2.66
C SER A 34 14.18 1.86 2.57
N TYR A 35 13.13 1.11 2.23
CA TYR A 35 13.09 -0.36 2.26
C TYR A 35 12.73 -0.99 0.91
N VAL A 36 11.97 -0.25 0.09
CA VAL A 36 11.41 -0.65 -1.20
C VAL A 36 11.82 0.39 -2.22
N ASP A 37 12.78 0.07 -3.08
CA ASP A 37 13.16 0.92 -4.20
C ASP A 37 12.09 0.90 -5.30
N LEU A 38 12.17 1.86 -6.23
CA LEU A 38 11.22 1.99 -7.35
C LEU A 38 11.03 0.69 -8.15
N SER A 39 12.10 -0.07 -8.36
CA SER A 39 12.05 -1.35 -9.07
C SER A 39 11.32 -2.45 -8.31
N ALA A 40 11.27 -2.37 -6.98
CA ALA A 40 10.59 -3.33 -6.12
C ALA A 40 9.12 -3.00 -5.90
N LEU A 41 8.64 -1.81 -6.31
CA LEU A 41 7.23 -1.45 -6.21
C LEU A 41 6.32 -2.37 -7.05
N ASN A 42 6.86 -2.96 -8.13
CA ASN A 42 6.14 -3.94 -8.94
C ASN A 42 5.80 -5.25 -8.19
N THR A 43 6.39 -5.46 -7.02
CA THR A 43 6.09 -6.62 -6.16
C THR A 43 4.92 -6.38 -5.22
N ALA A 44 4.34 -5.17 -5.24
CA ALA A 44 3.19 -4.81 -4.42
C ALA A 44 2.05 -5.81 -4.65
N ARG A 45 1.50 -6.35 -3.56
CA ARG A 45 0.29 -7.17 -3.59
C ARG A 45 -0.45 -7.09 -2.26
N ILE A 46 -1.73 -7.41 -2.29
CA ILE A 46 -2.53 -7.54 -1.07
C ILE A 46 -2.31 -8.95 -0.52
N ASP A 47 -1.87 -9.04 0.73
CA ASP A 47 -2.03 -10.27 1.49
C ASP A 47 -3.50 -10.35 1.93
N PHE A 48 -4.25 -11.32 1.41
CA PHE A 48 -5.68 -11.47 1.74
C PHE A 48 -5.95 -12.13 3.09
N GLU A 49 -4.97 -12.85 3.64
CA GLU A 49 -5.08 -13.46 4.97
C GLU A 49 -4.97 -12.37 6.04
N TRP A 50 -4.01 -11.44 5.89
CA TRP A 50 -3.74 -10.36 6.84
C TRP A 50 -4.44 -9.05 6.48
N GLY A 51 -4.80 -8.86 5.22
CA GLY A 51 -5.43 -7.64 4.71
C GLY A 51 -4.47 -6.43 4.69
N CYS A 52 -3.16 -6.68 4.51
CA CYS A 52 -2.12 -5.65 4.40
C CYS A 52 -1.64 -5.53 2.95
N LEU A 53 -1.02 -4.38 2.64
CA LEU A 53 -0.26 -4.22 1.40
C LEU A 53 1.17 -4.66 1.67
N GLU A 54 1.67 -5.63 0.92
CA GLU A 54 3.03 -6.12 1.06
C GLU A 54 3.86 -5.91 -0.20
N PHE A 55 5.17 -5.79 0.01
CA PHE A 55 6.20 -5.64 -0.99
C PHE A 55 7.31 -6.67 -0.74
N LYS A 56 8.12 -6.91 -1.76
CA LYS A 56 9.31 -7.78 -1.71
C LYS A 56 8.96 -9.17 -1.15
N ASN A 57 7.84 -9.73 -1.59
CA ASN A 57 7.30 -11.02 -1.14
C ASN A 57 7.07 -11.11 0.38
N GLY A 58 6.52 -10.07 0.99
CA GLY A 58 6.19 -10.05 2.42
C GLY A 58 7.32 -9.57 3.34
N ALA A 59 8.46 -9.13 2.78
CA ALA A 59 9.55 -8.60 3.59
C ALA A 59 9.28 -7.17 4.11
N VAL A 60 8.34 -6.45 3.48
CA VAL A 60 7.87 -5.14 3.91
C VAL A 60 6.36 -5.11 3.76
N ASP A 61 5.64 -4.84 4.83
CA ASP A 61 4.19 -4.74 4.83
C ASP A 61 3.70 -3.43 5.48
N ILE A 62 2.52 -2.99 5.06
CA ILE A 62 1.79 -1.88 5.66
C ILE A 62 0.37 -2.37 5.98
N ASP A 63 -0.01 -2.32 7.24
CA ASP A 63 -1.36 -2.69 7.65
C ASP A 63 -2.42 -1.74 7.07
N SER A 64 -3.60 -2.27 6.81
CA SER A 64 -4.70 -1.51 6.19
C SER A 64 -5.22 -0.35 7.04
N LYS A 65 -5.05 -0.36 8.37
CA LYS A 65 -5.44 0.77 9.22
C LYS A 65 -4.44 1.92 9.08
N THR A 66 -3.14 1.62 8.98
CA THR A 66 -2.11 2.60 8.68
C THR A 66 -2.38 3.24 7.32
N LEU A 67 -2.59 2.45 6.27
CA LEU A 67 -2.96 2.97 4.94
C LEU A 67 -4.21 3.86 4.98
N TYR A 68 -5.22 3.46 5.74
CA TYR A 68 -6.45 4.25 5.86
C TYR A 68 -6.25 5.57 6.60
N ARG A 69 -5.33 5.65 7.56
CA ARG A 69 -5.13 6.86 8.38
C ARG A 69 -4.01 7.75 7.85
N TYR A 70 -3.21 7.26 6.92
CA TYR A 70 -2.08 7.97 6.37
C TYR A 70 -2.55 9.07 5.41
N ASN A 71 -2.02 10.27 5.61
CA ASN A 71 -2.35 11.48 4.84
C ASN A 71 -1.11 12.07 4.13
N GLY A 72 -0.05 11.28 4.01
CA GLY A 72 1.23 11.73 3.45
C GLY A 72 1.29 11.69 1.94
#